data_AF-A0A538AYH6-F1
#
_entry.id   AF-A0A538AYH6-F1
#
_cell.length_a   1.000
_cell.length_b   1.000
_cell.length_c   1.000
_cell.angle_alpha   90.00
_cell.angle_beta   90.00
_cell.angle_gamma   90.00
#
_symmetry.space_group_name_H-M   'P 1'
#
loop_
_entity.id
_entity.type
_entity.pdbx_description
1 polymer ?
#
loop_
_entity_poly.entity_id
_entity_poly.type
_entity_poly.pdbx_seq_one_letter_code
_entity_poly.pdbx_strand_id
1 'polypeptide(L)'
;PVGEKTGTTDNYTDAWFAGFTPQYATVVWLGYKDSNKHPLYNIHGYAKVFGGSLPAMIWAKFMRYAEKDLPVVGFPAPPSSRSLPLPNVVGQTAADAQKTLEAAGFSVKVTIVKSPKPSGTVLTETPKAGTTLEAGTLITLAVSGNPAPAPSPPPSATSS
;
A
#
# COMPACT_ATOMS: atom_id res chain seq x y z
N PRO A 1 -12.05 19.18 6.53
CA PRO A 1 -11.36 18.02 7.14
C PRO A 1 -9.92 17.99 6.64
N VAL A 2 -8.94 17.56 7.46
CA VAL A 2 -7.51 17.56 7.12
C VAL A 2 -6.94 16.15 7.27
N GLY A 3 -6.09 15.73 6.34
CA GLY A 3 -5.27 14.52 6.46
C GLY A 3 -3.80 14.89 6.67
N GLU A 4 -3.13 14.21 7.59
CA GLU A 4 -1.75 14.53 8.00
C GLU A 4 -0.86 13.28 7.96
N LYS A 5 0.38 13.43 7.46
CA LYS A 5 1.44 12.43 7.63
C LYS A 5 2.71 13.12 8.08
N THR A 6 3.18 12.75 9.26
CA THR A 6 4.48 13.19 9.77
C THR A 6 5.59 12.27 9.26
N GLY A 7 6.70 12.85 8.82
CA GLY A 7 7.92 12.14 8.42
C GLY A 7 9.13 12.77 9.09
N THR A 8 9.91 11.95 9.80
CA THR A 8 11.20 12.33 10.38
C THR A 8 12.24 11.39 9.78
N THR A 9 13.35 11.91 9.26
CA THR A 9 14.50 11.06 8.90
C THR A 9 15.32 10.79 10.16
N ASP A 10 15.92 9.60 10.27
CA ASP A 10 16.85 9.26 11.36
C ASP A 10 17.97 10.33 11.42
N ASN A 11 18.09 11.00 12.57
CA ASN A 11 19.09 12.03 12.96
C ASN A 11 18.67 13.52 13.02
N TYR A 12 17.38 13.88 12.90
CA TYR A 12 16.89 15.27 13.09
C TYR A 12 17.52 16.33 12.15
N THR A 13 18.00 15.91 10.98
CA THR A 13 18.66 16.78 10.00
C THR A 13 17.67 17.42 9.02
N ASP A 14 16.52 16.78 8.84
CA ASP A 14 15.48 17.13 7.90
C ASP A 14 14.11 16.90 8.55
N ALA A 15 13.27 17.92 8.50
CA ALA A 15 11.90 17.86 9.02
C ALA A 15 10.92 18.13 7.87
N TRP A 16 10.09 17.12 7.58
CA TRP A 16 9.08 17.20 6.52
C TRP A 16 7.68 17.19 7.13
N PHE A 17 6.81 18.05 6.61
CA PHE A 17 5.39 17.99 6.86
C PHE A 17 4.65 17.96 5.52
N ALA A 18 3.89 16.89 5.28
CA ALA A 18 2.98 16.79 4.15
C ALA A 18 1.55 16.77 4.68
N GLY A 19 0.75 17.71 4.18
CA GLY A 19 -0.66 17.80 4.53
C GLY A 19 -1.48 18.15 3.30
N PHE A 20 -2.75 17.78 3.33
CA PHE A 20 -3.66 18.06 2.25
C PHE A 20 -5.07 18.36 2.76
N THR A 21 -5.77 19.15 1.97
CA THR A 21 -7.21 19.41 2.03
C THR A 21 -7.82 18.90 0.72
N PRO A 22 -9.16 18.89 0.58
CA PRO A 22 -9.77 18.48 -0.68
C PRO A 22 -9.38 19.37 -1.87
N GLN A 23 -8.85 20.58 -1.61
CA GLN A 23 -8.55 21.59 -2.62
C GLN A 23 -7.05 21.76 -2.87
N TYR A 24 -6.20 21.49 -1.89
CA TYR A 24 -4.75 21.65 -2.02
C TYR A 24 -3.96 20.53 -1.32
N ALA A 25 -2.84 20.14 -1.94
CA ALA A 25 -1.78 19.38 -1.28
C ALA A 25 -0.57 20.30 -1.09
N THR A 26 0.05 20.27 0.09
CA THR A 26 1.23 21.11 0.37
C THR A 26 2.23 20.33 1.22
N VAL A 27 3.50 20.43 0.83
CA VAL A 27 4.63 19.84 1.54
C VAL A 27 5.56 20.97 1.99
N VAL A 28 5.91 20.97 3.27
CA VAL A 28 6.90 21.87 3.87
C VAL A 28 8.11 21.06 4.26
N TRP A 29 9.26 21.49 3.78
CA TRP A 29 10.56 21.00 4.21
C TRP A 29 11.27 22.04 5.03
N LEU A 30 11.95 21.59 6.08
CA LEU A 30 12.91 22.39 6.83
C LEU A 30 14.17 21.55 7.04
N GLY A 31 15.30 22.08 6.58
CA GLY A 31 16.60 21.43 6.72
C GLY A 31 17.70 22.35 6.21
N TYR A 32 18.94 21.91 6.36
CA TYR A 32 20.10 22.57 5.79
C TYR A 32 20.57 21.81 4.56
N LYS A 33 21.17 22.51 3.58
CA LYS A 33 21.74 21.87 2.38
C LYS A 33 22.81 20.80 2.70
N ASP A 34 23.43 20.90 3.87
CA ASP A 34 24.46 19.98 4.38
C ASP A 34 23.93 19.25 5.63
N SER A 35 22.90 18.42 5.43
CA SER A 35 22.10 17.76 6.48
C SER A 35 22.93 17.10 7.58
N ASN A 36 24.05 16.46 7.23
CA ASN A 36 24.89 15.72 8.19
C ASN A 36 25.71 16.60 9.15
N LYS A 37 25.80 17.92 8.92
CA LYS A 37 26.63 18.83 9.73
C LYS A 37 25.82 19.73 10.66
N HIS A 38 24.52 19.88 10.42
CA HIS A 38 23.67 20.83 11.14
C HIS A 38 22.36 20.16 11.56
N PRO A 39 22.36 19.40 12.66
CA PRO A 39 21.12 18.86 13.19
C PRO A 39 20.22 20.00 13.69
N LEU A 40 18.90 19.89 13.53
CA LEU A 40 17.92 20.94 13.86
C LEU A 40 17.65 21.05 15.37
N TYR A 41 18.69 21.36 16.13
CA TYR A 41 18.63 21.69 17.55
C TYR A 41 18.64 23.21 17.74
N ASN A 42 17.89 23.70 18.74
CA ASN A 42 17.89 25.10 19.16
C ASN A 42 17.51 26.14 18.08
N ILE A 43 16.64 25.76 17.14
CA ILE A 43 16.12 26.68 16.12
C ILE A 43 14.93 27.45 16.70
N HIS A 44 15.03 28.78 16.83
CA HIS A 44 13.95 29.66 17.30
C HIS A 44 13.30 29.24 18.63
N GLY A 45 14.09 28.75 19.59
CA GLY A 45 13.60 28.34 20.93
C GLY A 45 13.04 26.92 21.00
N TYR A 46 13.06 26.15 19.91
CA TYR A 46 12.71 24.73 19.92
C TYR A 46 13.94 23.87 20.22
N ALA A 47 13.88 23.09 21.31
CA ALA A 47 14.97 22.19 21.71
C ALA A 47 15.30 21.16 20.61
N LYS A 48 14.28 20.69 19.87
CA LYS A 48 14.40 19.81 18.70
C LYS A 48 13.32 20.18 17.68
N VAL A 49 13.68 20.31 16.41
CA VAL A 49 12.71 20.45 15.32
C VAL A 49 12.47 19.09 14.67
N PHE A 50 11.20 18.75 14.48
CA PHE A 50 10.73 17.55 13.79
C PHE A 50 9.51 17.92 12.96
N GLY A 51 9.02 17.02 12.10
CA GLY A 51 7.93 17.32 11.15
C GLY A 51 6.69 17.96 11.79
N GLY A 52 6.38 17.63 13.04
CA GLY A 52 5.25 18.16 13.80
C GLY A 52 5.46 19.51 14.52
N SER A 53 6.64 20.13 14.46
CA SER A 53 6.90 21.42 15.12
C SER A 53 6.87 22.61 14.15
N LEU A 54 8.02 23.17 13.77
CA LEU A 54 8.08 24.33 12.87
C LEU A 54 7.45 24.06 11.48
N PRO A 55 7.71 22.92 10.81
CA PRO A 55 7.12 22.66 9.49
C PRO A 55 5.58 22.59 9.52
N ALA A 56 5.00 21.95 10.53
CA ALA A 56 3.56 21.89 10.73
C ALA A 56 2.94 23.28 10.97
N MET A 57 3.57 24.14 11.77
CA MET A 57 3.08 25.51 11.98
C MET A 57 3.18 26.37 10.72
N ILE A 58 4.27 26.25 9.95
CA ILE A 58 4.43 26.95 8.68
C ILE A 58 3.34 26.50 7.70
N TRP A 59 3.11 25.19 7.59
CA TRP A 59 2.03 24.63 6.77
C TRP A 59 0.67 25.17 7.21
N ALA A 60 0.36 25.14 8.51
CA ALA A 60 -0.93 25.61 9.02
C ALA A 60 -1.16 27.11 8.77
N LYS A 61 -0.12 27.94 8.92
CA LYS A 61 -0.20 29.38 8.63
C LYS A 61 -0.39 29.65 7.14
N PHE A 62 0.34 28.92 6.29
CA PHE A 62 0.22 29.03 4.84
C PHE A 62 -1.19 28.61 4.37
N MET A 63 -1.66 27.44 4.80
CA MET A 63 -2.96 26.91 4.38
C MET A 63 -4.13 27.77 4.85
N ARG A 64 -4.06 28.34 6.06
CA ARG A 64 -5.06 29.34 6.53
C ARG A 64 -5.17 30.54 5.59
N TYR A 65 -4.05 30.96 5.00
CA TYR A 65 -4.06 32.05 4.03
C TYR A 65 -4.52 31.57 2.65
N ALA A 66 -4.00 30.45 2.18
CA ALA A 66 -4.29 29.89 0.85
C ALA A 66 -5.77 29.50 0.69
N GLU A 67 -6.45 29.11 1.77
CA GLU A 67 -7.84 28.65 1.75
C GLU A 67 -8.85 29.66 2.30
N LYS A 68 -8.41 30.90 2.62
CA LYS A 68 -9.24 31.87 3.35
C LYS A 68 -10.59 32.18 2.69
N ASP A 69 -10.66 32.10 1.36
CA ASP A 69 -11.86 32.38 0.56
C ASP A 69 -12.48 31.12 -0.06
N LEU A 70 -11.97 29.93 0.28
CA LEU A 70 -12.45 28.69 -0.28
C LEU A 70 -13.59 28.09 0.56
N PRO A 71 -14.59 27.46 -0.07
CA PRO A 71 -15.61 26.75 0.66
C PRO A 71 -15.01 25.56 1.41
N VAL A 72 -15.46 25.33 2.64
CA VAL A 72 -15.11 24.12 3.41
C VAL A 72 -15.87 22.95 2.80
N VAL A 73 -15.21 22.20 1.93
CA VAL A 73 -15.75 20.97 1.32
C VAL A 73 -15.25 19.73 2.07
N GLY A 74 -16.03 18.64 2.00
CA GLY A 74 -15.57 17.32 2.42
C GLY A 74 -14.57 16.75 1.41
N PHE A 75 -13.79 15.75 1.83
CA PHE A 75 -13.06 14.96 0.85
C PHE A 75 -14.05 14.28 -0.09
N PRO A 76 -13.72 14.14 -1.39
CA PRO A 76 -14.50 13.27 -2.25
C PRO A 76 -14.55 11.89 -1.61
N ALA A 77 -15.71 11.23 -1.70
CA ALA A 77 -15.79 9.83 -1.33
C ALA A 77 -14.66 9.09 -2.06
N PRO A 78 -13.97 8.13 -1.41
CA PRO A 78 -13.03 7.29 -2.12
C PRO A 78 -13.75 6.72 -3.35
N PRO A 79 -13.06 6.56 -4.50
CA PRO A 79 -13.68 5.92 -5.65
C PRO A 79 -14.32 4.64 -5.12
N SER A 80 -15.63 4.50 -5.33
CA SER A 80 -16.36 3.30 -4.94
C SER A 80 -15.54 2.13 -5.45
N SER A 81 -15.00 1.31 -4.54
CA SER A 81 -14.17 0.18 -4.90
C SER A 81 -14.95 -0.59 -5.96
N ARG A 82 -14.37 -0.71 -7.16
CA ARG A 82 -15.08 -1.31 -8.29
C ARG A 82 -15.30 -2.76 -7.92
N SER A 83 -16.48 -3.01 -7.39
CA SER A 83 -16.96 -4.30 -6.94
C SER A 83 -17.28 -5.10 -8.20
N LEU A 84 -16.37 -6.02 -8.53
CA LEU A 84 -16.46 -6.85 -9.72
C LEU A 84 -16.91 -8.26 -9.30
N PRO A 85 -17.83 -8.88 -10.06
CA PRO A 85 -18.19 -10.28 -9.80
C PRO A 85 -16.98 -11.15 -10.13
N LEU A 86 -16.60 -12.03 -9.21
CA LEU A 86 -15.53 -13.00 -9.44
C LEU A 86 -15.97 -14.01 -10.52
N PRO A 87 -15.32 -14.07 -11.69
CA PRO A 87 -15.66 -15.07 -12.70
C PRO A 87 -15.34 -16.49 -12.21
N ASN A 88 -16.20 -17.44 -12.56
CA ASN A 88 -15.98 -18.85 -12.22
C ASN A 88 -14.90 -19.46 -13.14
N VAL A 89 -13.75 -19.79 -12.55
CA VAL A 89 -12.65 -20.44 -13.28
C VAL A 89 -12.42 -21.89 -12.86
N VAL A 90 -13.32 -22.45 -12.03
CA VAL A 90 -13.27 -23.87 -11.64
C VAL A 90 -13.44 -24.77 -12.87
N GLY A 91 -12.53 -25.72 -13.05
CA GLY A 91 -12.50 -26.62 -14.21
C GLY A 91 -11.74 -26.09 -15.43
N GLN A 92 -11.31 -24.82 -15.42
CA GLN A 92 -10.42 -24.29 -16.45
C GLN A 92 -8.96 -24.71 -16.19
N THR A 93 -8.09 -24.49 -17.19
CA THR A 93 -6.65 -24.59 -16.99
C THR A 93 -6.16 -23.45 -16.11
N ALA A 94 -5.09 -23.65 -15.35
CA ALA A 94 -4.51 -22.61 -14.50
C ALA A 94 -4.15 -21.34 -15.29
N ALA A 95 -3.70 -21.49 -16.54
CA ALA A 95 -3.35 -20.38 -17.42
C ALA A 95 -4.58 -19.57 -17.87
N ASP A 96 -5.65 -20.24 -18.30
CA ASP A 96 -6.89 -19.57 -18.72
C ASP A 96 -7.59 -18.91 -17.53
N ALA A 97 -7.58 -19.58 -16.38
CA ALA A 97 -8.10 -19.08 -15.12
C ALA A 97 -7.37 -17.81 -14.68
N GLN A 98 -6.03 -17.83 -14.70
CA GLN A 98 -5.22 -16.67 -14.36
C GLN A 98 -5.51 -15.50 -15.29
N LYS A 99 -5.51 -15.74 -16.61
CA LYS A 99 -5.78 -14.70 -17.61
C LYS A 99 -7.17 -14.08 -17.44
N THR A 100 -8.18 -14.90 -17.15
CA THR A 100 -9.56 -14.43 -16.94
C THR A 100 -9.66 -13.56 -15.69
N LEU A 101 -9.02 -13.96 -14.59
CA LEU A 101 -9.04 -13.21 -13.34
C LEU A 101 -8.23 -11.91 -13.43
N GLU A 102 -7.06 -11.93 -14.06
CA GLU A 102 -6.24 -10.74 -14.30
C GLU A 102 -6.95 -9.75 -15.23
N ALA A 103 -7.59 -10.23 -16.30
CA ALA A 103 -8.41 -9.40 -17.19
C ALA A 103 -9.63 -8.81 -16.47
N ALA A 104 -10.18 -9.53 -15.49
CA ALA A 104 -11.22 -9.04 -14.59
C ALA A 104 -10.67 -8.11 -13.49
N GLY A 105 -9.37 -7.85 -13.44
CA GLY A 105 -8.74 -6.92 -12.50
C GLY A 105 -8.45 -7.51 -11.12
N PHE A 106 -8.35 -8.83 -11.00
CA PHE A 106 -7.97 -9.52 -9.76
C PHE A 106 -6.52 -9.99 -9.80
N SER A 107 -5.91 -10.12 -8.62
CA SER A 107 -4.58 -10.73 -8.46
C SER A 107 -4.74 -12.23 -8.22
N VAL A 108 -3.88 -13.06 -8.80
CA VAL A 108 -4.02 -14.53 -8.75
C VAL A 108 -2.84 -15.17 -8.03
N LYS A 109 -3.13 -16.06 -7.09
CA LYS A 109 -2.14 -16.93 -6.45
C LYS A 109 -2.50 -18.38 -6.73
N VAL A 110 -1.64 -19.08 -7.47
CA VAL A 110 -1.82 -20.50 -7.75
C VAL A 110 -1.17 -21.34 -6.67
N THR A 111 -1.90 -22.29 -6.11
CA THR A 111 -1.42 -23.31 -5.18
C THR A 111 -1.62 -24.69 -5.80
N ILE A 112 -0.57 -25.49 -5.85
CA ILE A 112 -0.65 -26.84 -6.42
C ILE A 112 -1.07 -27.82 -5.32
N VAL A 113 -2.16 -28.55 -5.56
CA VAL A 113 -2.72 -29.54 -4.64
C VAL A 113 -2.73 -30.91 -5.31
N LYS A 114 -2.28 -31.92 -4.58
CA LYS A 114 -2.29 -33.32 -5.05
C LYS A 114 -3.74 -33.78 -5.27
N SER A 115 -4.07 -34.18 -6.48
CA SER A 115 -5.41 -34.62 -6.85
C SER A 115 -5.38 -35.63 -8.00
N PRO A 116 -6.38 -36.53 -8.10
CA PRO A 116 -6.49 -37.51 -9.18
C PRO A 116 -6.90 -36.92 -10.54
N LYS A 117 -7.23 -35.63 -10.62
CA LYS A 117 -7.54 -34.93 -11.88
C LYS A 117 -6.28 -34.60 -12.69
N PRO A 118 -6.39 -34.41 -14.02
CA PRO A 118 -5.27 -33.99 -14.85
C PRO A 118 -4.57 -32.75 -14.29
N SER A 119 -3.25 -32.82 -14.23
CA SER A 119 -2.40 -31.74 -13.76
C SER A 119 -2.65 -30.45 -14.55
N GLY A 120 -2.67 -29.30 -13.87
CA GLY A 120 -2.94 -28.00 -14.47
C GLY A 120 -4.42 -27.58 -14.47
N THR A 121 -5.31 -28.39 -13.90
CA THR A 121 -6.76 -28.06 -13.81
C THR A 121 -7.09 -27.37 -12.49
N VAL A 122 -7.82 -26.25 -12.52
CA VAL A 122 -8.33 -25.57 -11.32
C VAL A 122 -9.38 -26.45 -10.63
N LEU A 123 -9.11 -26.84 -9.40
CA LEU A 123 -9.99 -27.64 -8.54
C LEU A 123 -10.98 -26.75 -7.79
N THR A 124 -10.45 -25.70 -7.18
CA THR A 124 -11.22 -24.75 -6.38
C THR A 124 -10.58 -23.37 -6.47
N GLU A 125 -11.40 -22.35 -6.26
CA GLU A 125 -10.99 -20.96 -6.11
C GLU A 125 -11.47 -20.45 -4.77
N THR A 126 -10.71 -19.54 -4.16
CA THR A 126 -11.06 -18.90 -2.90
C THR A 126 -10.75 -17.41 -3.02
N PRO A 127 -11.74 -16.51 -2.87
CA PRO A 127 -13.18 -16.74 -2.57
C PRO A 127 -13.98 -17.48 -3.66
N LYS A 128 -15.23 -17.87 -3.37
CA LYS A 128 -16.10 -18.61 -4.31
C LYS A 128 -16.49 -17.72 -5.51
N ALA A 129 -16.57 -18.32 -6.70
CA ALA A 129 -17.16 -17.72 -7.90
C ALA A 129 -18.44 -16.92 -7.62
N GLY A 130 -18.61 -15.80 -8.30
CA GLY A 130 -19.79 -14.94 -8.21
C GLY A 130 -19.83 -14.07 -6.97
N THR A 131 -18.86 -14.19 -6.06
CA THR A 131 -18.70 -13.20 -4.99
C THR A 131 -18.25 -11.88 -5.59
N THR A 132 -18.87 -10.80 -5.12
CA THR A 132 -18.49 -9.45 -5.54
C THR A 132 -17.31 -9.00 -4.70
N LEU A 133 -16.17 -8.75 -5.35
CA LEU A 133 -14.91 -8.43 -4.70
C LEU A 133 -14.36 -7.13 -5.26
N GLU A 134 -13.53 -6.46 -4.48
CA GLU A 134 -12.87 -5.24 -4.94
C GLU A 134 -11.79 -5.60 -5.97
N ALA A 135 -11.68 -4.79 -7.02
CA ALA A 135 -10.57 -4.88 -7.96
C ALA A 135 -9.21 -4.86 -7.22
N GLY A 136 -8.31 -5.76 -7.59
CA GLY A 136 -7.01 -5.96 -6.95
C GLY A 136 -7.01 -6.99 -5.81
N THR A 137 -8.18 -7.56 -5.44
CA THR A 137 -8.25 -8.64 -4.45
C THR A 137 -7.45 -9.86 -4.91
N LEU A 138 -6.73 -10.50 -3.97
CA LEU A 138 -5.97 -11.73 -4.21
C LEU A 138 -6.90 -12.96 -4.18
N ILE A 139 -6.98 -13.66 -5.31
CA ILE A 139 -7.74 -14.90 -5.49
C ILE A 139 -6.77 -16.07 -5.45
N THR A 140 -7.03 -17.04 -4.58
CA THR A 140 -6.22 -18.26 -4.50
C THR A 140 -6.87 -19.36 -5.33
N LEU A 141 -6.13 -19.90 -6.29
CA LEU A 141 -6.54 -21.03 -7.13
C LEU A 141 -5.82 -22.30 -6.68
N ALA A 142 -6.58 -23.30 -6.23
CA ALA A 142 -6.05 -24.64 -6.02
C ALA A 142 -6.05 -25.39 -7.34
N VAL A 143 -4.88 -25.74 -7.85
CA VAL A 143 -4.69 -26.42 -9.13
C VAL A 143 -4.24 -27.85 -8.88
N SER A 144 -4.86 -28.80 -9.57
CA SER A 144 -4.46 -30.21 -9.56
C SER A 144 -3.04 -30.33 -10.07
N GLY A 145 -2.16 -30.97 -9.33
CA GLY A 145 -0.82 -31.28 -9.80
C GLY A 145 -0.02 -31.98 -8.72
N ASN A 146 1.21 -32.33 -9.07
CA ASN A 146 2.16 -32.80 -8.07
C ASN A 146 2.80 -31.56 -7.46
N PRO A 147 2.55 -31.24 -6.17
CA PRO A 147 3.27 -30.16 -5.51
C PRO A 147 4.77 -30.45 -5.64
N ALA A 148 5.54 -29.42 -6.00
CA ALA A 148 6.99 -29.53 -6.04
C ALA A 148 7.49 -30.07 -4.69
N PRO A 149 8.56 -30.90 -4.67
CA PRO A 149 9.16 -31.31 -3.41
C PRO A 149 9.45 -30.06 -2.59
N ALA A 150 9.04 -30.06 -1.31
CA ALA A 150 9.29 -28.93 -0.42
C ALA A 150 10.78 -28.56 -0.49
N PRO A 151 11.14 -27.26 -0.47
CA PRO A 151 12.54 -26.87 -0.38
C PRO A 151 13.15 -27.59 0.82
N SER A 152 14.26 -28.29 0.61
CA SER A 152 15.01 -28.94 1.68
C SER A 152 15.31 -27.90 2.77
N PRO A 153 15.18 -28.26 4.06
CA PRO A 153 15.54 -27.34 5.13
C PRO A 153 16.99 -26.87 4.94
N PRO A 154 17.30 -25.58 5.18
CA PRO A 154 18.67 -25.08 5.11
C PRO A 154 19.54 -25.90 6.08
N PRO A 155 20.80 -26.22 5.73
CA PRO A 155 21.67 -26.97 6.62
C PRO A 155 21.83 -26.20 7.94
N SER A 156 21.52 -26.85 9.06
CA SER A 156 21.84 -26.33 10.39
C SER A 156 23.33 -26.03 10.44
N ALA A 157 23.70 -24.75 10.61
CA ALA A 157 25.07 -24.36 10.84
C ALA A 157 25.49 -24.89 12.23
N THR A 158 26.27 -25.97 12.26
CA THR A 158 27.01 -26.37 13.45
C THR A 158 28.19 -25.41 13.60
N SER A 159 28.09 -24.45 14.51
CA SER A 159 29.25 -23.66 14.94
C SER A 159 30.21 -24.56 15.74
N SER A 160 31.46 -24.64 15.28
CA SER A 160 32.59 -25.19 16.05
C SER A 160 32.94 -24.35 17.25
#